data_AF-A0A7Y0S1I3-F1
#
_entry.id   AF-A0A7Y0S1I3-F1
#
_cell.length_a   1.000
_cell.length_b   1.000
_cell.length_c   1.000
_cell.angle_alpha   90.00
_cell.angle_beta   90.00
_cell.angle_gamma   90.00
#
_symmetry.space_group_name_H-M   'P 1'
#
loop_
_entity.id
_entity.type
_entity.pdbx_description
1 polymer ?
#
loop_
_entity_poly.entity_id
_entity_poly.type
_entity_poly.pdbx_seq_one_letter_code
_entity_poly.pdbx_strand_id
1 'polypeptide(L)'
;IENGVLKGYMQDKLNARLMGVNPTGNGRRESYAHLPMPRMTNTYMLPGEHTPEEIISTVEKGLYAPNFGGGQVDITSGKFVFSASEAY
;
A
#
# COMPACT_ATOMS: atom_id res chain seq x y z
N ILE A 1 -6.25 -3.49 6.64
CA ILE A 1 -5.83 -4.84 7.07
C ILE A 1 -5.55 -4.74 8.54
N GLU A 2 -5.96 -5.72 9.33
CA GLU A 2 -5.72 -5.77 10.78
C GLU A 2 -5.37 -7.20 11.14
N ASN A 3 -4.18 -7.42 11.71
CA ASN A 3 -3.64 -8.74 12.06
C ASN A 3 -3.75 -9.75 10.91
N GLY A 4 -3.40 -9.32 9.69
CA GLY A 4 -3.48 -10.15 8.48
C GLY A 4 -4.87 -10.29 7.86
N VAL A 5 -5.93 -9.79 8.50
CA VAL A 5 -7.32 -9.90 8.00
C VAL A 5 -7.72 -8.64 7.23
N LEU A 6 -8.31 -8.81 6.04
CA LEU A 6 -8.90 -7.72 5.26
C LEU A 6 -10.14 -7.18 5.98
N LYS A 7 -10.19 -5.85 6.21
CA LYS A 7 -11.30 -5.19 6.92
C LYS A 7 -12.20 -4.35 6.02
N GLY A 8 -11.75 -4.00 4.82
CA GLY A 8 -12.52 -3.18 3.90
C GLY A 8 -11.65 -2.54 2.82
N TYR A 9 -12.29 -1.68 2.03
CA TYR A 9 -11.70 -0.97 0.90
C TYR A 9 -11.76 0.55 1.11
N MET A 10 -10.87 1.27 0.42
CA MET A 10 -10.96 2.72 0.31
C MET A 10 -12.07 3.10 -0.68
N GLN A 11 -12.84 4.13 -0.35
CA GLN A 11 -14.04 4.51 -1.09
C GLN A 11 -14.07 5.99 -1.45
N ASP A 12 -14.61 6.27 -2.63
CA ASP A 12 -15.20 7.55 -2.99
C ASP A 12 -16.73 7.50 -2.78
N LYS A 13 -17.45 8.59 -3.06
CA LYS A 13 -18.91 8.61 -2.87
C LYS A 13 -19.66 7.67 -3.81
N LEU A 14 -19.17 7.49 -5.04
CA LEU A 14 -19.84 6.69 -6.06
C LEU A 14 -19.76 5.20 -5.70
N ASN A 15 -18.54 4.70 -5.42
CA ASN A 15 -18.30 3.30 -5.10
C ASN A 15 -18.86 2.94 -3.72
N ALA A 16 -18.76 3.84 -2.73
CA ALA A 16 -19.41 3.64 -1.43
C ALA A 16 -20.91 3.33 -1.59
N ARG A 17 -21.60 4.13 -2.41
CA ARG A 17 -23.03 3.93 -2.69
C ARG A 17 -23.30 2.61 -3.41
N LEU A 18 -22.54 2.28 -4.46
CA LEU A 18 -22.71 1.04 -5.21
C LEU A 18 -22.48 -0.21 -4.36
N MET A 19 -21.54 -0.14 -3.40
CA MET A 19 -21.21 -1.24 -2.50
C MET A 19 -22.04 -1.24 -1.20
N GLY A 20 -22.94 -0.27 -1.00
CA GLY A 20 -23.77 -0.19 0.20
C GLY A 20 -23.00 0.11 1.49
N VAL A 21 -21.86 0.82 1.39
CA VAL A 21 -20.99 1.16 2.53
C VAL A 21 -20.83 2.67 2.68
N ASN A 22 -20.21 3.10 3.78
CA ASN A 22 -19.94 4.52 4.03
C ASN A 22 -18.70 5.01 3.25
N PRO A 23 -18.66 6.28 2.80
CA PRO A 23 -17.46 6.90 2.25
C PRO A 23 -16.32 6.95 3.28
N THR A 24 -15.07 6.79 2.81
CA THR A 24 -13.89 6.72 3.70
C THR A 24 -12.94 7.93 3.59
N GLY A 25 -13.33 8.97 2.84
CA GLY A 25 -12.47 10.14 2.61
C GLY A 25 -11.39 9.94 1.55
N ASN A 26 -11.50 8.92 0.70
CA ASN A 26 -10.50 8.58 -0.31
C ASN A 26 -10.84 9.04 -1.73
N GLY A 27 -11.94 9.77 -1.95
CA GLY A 27 -12.29 10.31 -3.26
C GLY A 27 -11.40 11.49 -3.65
N ARG A 28 -10.37 11.26 -4.46
CA ARG A 28 -9.41 12.29 -4.90
C ARG A 28 -9.45 12.45 -6.42
N ARG A 29 -9.26 13.69 -6.87
CA ARG A 29 -9.05 14.07 -8.28
C ARG A 29 -7.77 14.88 -8.39
N GLU A 30 -7.12 14.82 -9.54
CA GLU A 30 -5.91 15.62 -9.80
C GLU A 30 -6.23 17.10 -9.93
N SER A 31 -7.29 17.44 -10.66
CA SER A 31 -7.71 18.82 -10.92
C SER A 31 -9.19 18.89 -11.29
N TYR A 32 -9.70 20.11 -11.52
CA TYR A 32 -11.08 20.34 -11.94
C TYR A 32 -11.45 19.67 -13.28
N ALA A 33 -10.46 19.26 -14.08
CA ALA A 33 -10.66 18.59 -15.36
C ALA A 33 -10.83 17.07 -15.27
N HIS A 34 -10.57 16.45 -14.11
CA HIS A 34 -10.53 14.98 -13.95
C HIS A 34 -11.56 14.47 -12.95
N LEU A 35 -12.24 13.35 -13.21
CA LEU A 35 -13.19 12.78 -12.25
C LEU A 35 -12.47 12.28 -10.97
N PRO A 36 -13.10 12.41 -9.78
CA PRO A 36 -12.58 11.81 -8.57
C PRO A 36 -12.74 10.28 -8.60
N MET A 37 -11.83 9.57 -7.93
CA MET A 37 -11.87 8.12 -7.74
C MET A 37 -11.22 7.75 -6.39
N PRO A 38 -11.39 6.51 -5.87
CA PRO A 38 -10.73 6.07 -4.64
C PRO A 38 -9.20 6.09 -4.79
N ARG A 39 -8.50 6.81 -3.91
CA ARG A 39 -7.04 6.97 -3.91
C ARG A 39 -6.47 6.94 -2.50
N MET A 40 -5.23 6.47 -2.40
CA MET A 40 -4.46 6.49 -1.15
C MET A 40 -4.19 7.92 -0.66
N THR A 41 -3.91 8.04 0.64
CA THR A 41 -3.40 9.25 1.30
C THR A 41 -1.98 8.99 1.81
N ASN A 42 -1.85 8.43 3.02
CA ASN A 42 -0.60 7.93 3.59
C ASN A 42 -0.82 6.46 3.97
N THR A 43 -0.13 5.55 3.28
CA THR A 43 -0.28 4.11 3.48
C THR A 43 1.01 3.57 4.10
N TYR A 44 0.93 3.03 5.31
CA TYR A 44 2.06 2.49 6.05
C TYR A 44 1.65 1.28 6.88
N MET A 45 2.64 0.50 7.32
CA MET A 45 2.46 -0.62 8.25
C MET A 45 2.76 -0.15 9.68
N LEU A 46 2.01 -0.64 10.66
CA LEU A 46 2.30 -0.38 12.07
C LEU A 46 3.58 -1.11 12.49
N PRO A 47 4.34 -0.57 13.48
CA PRO A 47 5.55 -1.22 13.97
C PRO A 47 5.22 -2.59 14.60
N GLY A 48 6.16 -3.53 14.47
CA GLY A 48 6.15 -4.83 15.14
C GLY A 48 7.04 -4.83 16.39
N GLU A 49 7.42 -6.03 16.84
CA GLU A 49 8.19 -6.23 18.08
C GLU A 49 9.71 -6.30 17.87
N HIS A 50 10.16 -6.58 16.65
CA HIS A 50 11.58 -6.84 16.35
C HIS A 50 12.37 -5.58 16.03
N THR A 51 13.64 -5.56 16.45
CA THR A 51 14.57 -4.51 16.00
C THR A 51 15.09 -4.78 14.58
N PRO A 52 15.54 -3.76 13.84
CA PRO A 52 16.16 -3.96 12.54
C PRO A 52 17.33 -4.94 12.55
N GLU A 53 18.16 -4.91 13.61
CA GLU A 53 19.34 -5.77 13.77
C GLU A 53 18.94 -7.24 13.97
N GLU A 54 17.89 -7.49 14.77
CA GLU A 54 17.35 -8.84 14.95
C GLU A 54 16.91 -9.41 13.60
N ILE A 55 16.16 -8.65 12.80
CA ILE A 55 15.69 -9.09 11.48
C ILE A 55 16.86 -9.41 10.56
N ILE A 56 17.86 -8.52 10.46
CA ILE A 56 19.03 -8.72 9.61
C ILE A 56 19.81 -9.99 10.04
N SER A 57 19.95 -10.22 11.35
CA SER A 57 20.70 -11.36 11.88
C SER A 57 20.06 -12.74 11.54
N THR A 58 18.77 -12.78 11.23
CA THR A 58 18.05 -14.03 10.89
C THR A 58 18.33 -14.52 9.46
N VAL A 59 18.97 -13.70 8.61
CA VAL A 59 19.16 -14.00 7.19
C VAL A 59 20.60 -14.44 6.93
N GLU A 60 20.82 -15.72 6.64
CA GLU A 60 22.16 -16.26 6.32
C GLU A 60 22.66 -15.78 4.94
N LYS A 61 21.75 -15.71 3.95
CA LYS A 61 22.03 -15.19 2.60
C LYS A 61 20.76 -14.58 1.99
N GLY A 62 20.78 -13.28 1.75
CA GLY A 62 19.66 -12.52 1.21
C GLY A 62 20.09 -11.14 0.72
N LEU A 63 19.12 -10.24 0.55
CA LEU A 63 19.36 -8.84 0.20
C LEU A 63 18.77 -7.92 1.28
N TYR A 64 19.54 -6.91 1.69
CA TYR A 64 19.03 -5.80 2.49
C TYR A 64 18.81 -4.59 1.59
N ALA A 65 17.55 -4.17 1.44
CA ALA A 65 17.16 -3.08 0.55
C ALA A 65 16.55 -1.91 1.35
N PRO A 66 17.36 -0.95 1.83
CA PRO A 66 16.88 0.17 2.64
C PRO A 66 16.13 1.24 1.84
N ASN A 67 16.33 1.30 0.52
CA ASN A 67 15.77 2.36 -0.31
C ASN A 67 15.27 1.87 -1.67
N PHE A 68 14.22 2.51 -2.15
CA PHE A 68 13.50 2.13 -3.35
C PHE A 68 13.21 3.35 -4.22
N GLY A 69 13.17 3.13 -5.53
CA GLY A 69 12.68 4.12 -6.49
C GLY A 69 11.16 4.06 -6.64
N GLY A 70 10.71 3.63 -7.82
CA GLY A 70 9.29 3.45 -8.13
C GLY A 70 8.83 1.99 -8.02
N GLY A 71 7.53 1.80 -8.29
CA GLY A 71 6.92 0.48 -8.36
C GLY A 71 5.63 0.51 -9.18
N GLN A 72 5.15 -0.68 -9.53
CA GLN A 72 3.91 -0.87 -10.30
C GLN A 72 3.20 -2.13 -9.81
N VAL A 73 1.87 -2.14 -9.95
CA VAL A 73 1.02 -3.29 -9.60
C VAL A 73 -0.01 -3.56 -10.69
N ASP A 74 -0.19 -4.83 -11.02
CA ASP A 74 -1.37 -5.34 -11.72
C ASP A 74 -2.33 -5.90 -10.65
N ILE A 75 -3.41 -5.16 -10.41
CA ILE A 75 -4.41 -5.50 -9.39
C ILE A 75 -5.24 -6.73 -9.74
N THR A 76 -5.26 -7.17 -11.01
CA THR A 76 -6.06 -8.32 -11.45
C THR A 76 -5.31 -9.62 -11.19
N SER A 77 -4.02 -9.66 -11.56
CA SER A 77 -3.17 -10.83 -11.34
C SER A 77 -2.51 -10.86 -9.97
N GLY A 78 -2.53 -9.75 -9.24
CA GLY A 78 -1.86 -9.60 -7.94
C GLY A 78 -0.34 -9.48 -8.05
N LYS A 79 0.21 -9.33 -9.27
CA LYS A 79 1.65 -9.16 -9.49
C LYS A 79 2.06 -7.72 -9.22
N PHE A 80 3.14 -7.54 -8.47
CA PHE A 80 3.70 -6.24 -8.17
C PHE A 80 5.22 -6.25 -8.33
N VAL A 81 5.77 -5.10 -8.69
CA VAL A 81 7.21 -4.87 -8.84
C VAL A 81 7.59 -3.56 -8.16
N PHE A 82 8.78 -3.53 -7.60
CA PHE A 82 9.42 -2.35 -7.04
C PHE A 82 10.93 -2.50 -7.21
N SER A 83 11.62 -1.39 -7.48
CA SER A 83 13.04 -1.42 -7.82
C SER A 83 13.86 -0.80 -6.70
N ALA A 84 14.81 -1.58 -6.16
CA ALA A 84 15.76 -1.08 -5.16
C ALA A 84 16.66 0.00 -5.78
N SER A 85 16.80 1.12 -5.07
CA SER A 85 17.80 2.15 -5.39
C SER A 85 19.09 1.95 -4.60
N GLU A 86 19.03 1.23 -3.48
CA GLU A 86 20.15 0.84 -2.63
C GLU A 86 19.91 -0.59 -2.11
N ALA A 87 20.90 -1.47 -2.22
CA ALA A 87 20.82 -2.86 -1.77
C ALA A 87 22.21 -3.45 -1.44
N TYR A 88 22.24 -4.38 -0.47
CA TYR A 88 23.43 -5.12 0.01
C TYR A 88 23.18 -6.61 0.06
#